data_AF-W1DUH6-F1
#
_entry.id   AF-W1DUH6-F1
#
_cell.length_a   1.000
_cell.length_b   1.000
_cell.length_c   1.000
_cell.angle_alpha   90.00
_cell.angle_beta   90.00
_cell.angle_gamma   90.00
#
_symmetry.space_group_name_H-M   'P 1'
#
loop_
_entity.id
_entity.type
_entity.pdbx_description
1 polymer ?
#
loop_
_entity_poly.entity_id
_entity_poly.type
_entity_poly.pdbx_seq_one_letter_code
_entity_poly.pdbx_strand_id
1 'polypeptide(L)'
;MQVSRRQFFKICAGGMAGTTAAALGFAPATALAETRQYKLLRTRETRNTCTYCSVGCGLLMYSLGDGAKNAKASIFHIEGDPDHPVNRGALCPKGAGLVDFIHSESRLKFPEYRAPGSDKWQQISWDEAFDRIAKLMKEDRDANFIAQNDAGTTVNRWLTTGMLCASASSNETGYLTQKFTRALGMLAVDNQARV
;
A
#
# COMPACT_ATOMS: atom_id res chain seq x y z
N MET A 1 -72.89 8.11 -0.83
CA MET A 1 -72.14 8.72 0.30
C MET A 1 -72.80 10.07 0.61
N GLN A 2 -73.51 10.22 1.74
CA GLN A 2 -74.14 11.50 2.08
C GLN A 2 -73.09 12.43 2.71
N VAL A 3 -72.63 13.41 1.95
CA VAL A 3 -71.66 14.42 2.42
C VAL A 3 -72.45 15.64 2.89
N SER A 4 -72.31 15.99 4.17
CA SER A 4 -72.91 17.23 4.70
C SER A 4 -72.24 18.46 4.09
N ARG A 5 -72.96 19.59 4.01
CA ARG A 5 -72.42 20.87 3.50
C ARG A 5 -71.09 21.25 4.18
N ARG A 6 -70.96 21.01 5.48
CA ARG A 6 -69.73 21.28 6.24
C ARG A 6 -68.57 20.36 5.81
N GLN A 7 -68.84 19.09 5.52
CA GLN A 7 -67.83 18.16 5.01
C GLN A 7 -67.41 18.53 3.58
N PHE A 8 -68.34 18.97 2.73
CA PHE A 8 -68.03 19.45 1.38
C PHE A 8 -67.01 20.59 1.40
N PHE A 9 -67.22 21.63 2.21
CA PHE A 9 -66.28 22.75 2.32
C PHE A 9 -64.91 22.34 2.89
N LYS A 10 -64.85 21.40 3.84
CA LYS A 10 -63.58 20.86 4.35
C LYS A 10 -62.80 20.10 3.27
N ILE A 11 -63.48 19.32 2.43
CA ILE A 11 -62.88 18.59 1.32
C ILE A 11 -62.35 19.57 0.27
N CYS A 12 -63.14 20.58 -0.13
CA CYS A 12 -62.70 21.59 -1.09
C CYS A 12 -61.50 22.39 -0.58
N ALA A 13 -61.52 22.82 0.69
CA ALA A 13 -60.41 23.55 1.30
C ALA A 13 -59.14 22.69 1.41
N GLY A 14 -59.26 21.43 1.83
CA GLY A 14 -58.13 20.50 1.89
C GLY A 14 -57.57 20.16 0.50
N GLY A 15 -58.44 19.96 -0.49
CA GLY A 15 -58.05 19.72 -1.88
C GLY A 15 -57.31 20.91 -2.49
N MET A 16 -57.84 22.13 -2.31
CA MET A 16 -57.20 23.37 -2.79
C MET A 16 -55.86 23.62 -2.11
N ALA A 17 -55.77 23.42 -0.80
CA ALA A 17 -54.50 23.55 -0.07
C ALA A 17 -53.47 22.52 -0.54
N GLY A 18 -53.89 21.27 -0.74
CA GLY A 18 -53.03 20.19 -1.22
C GLY A 18 -52.50 20.41 -2.64
N THR A 19 -53.36 20.80 -3.58
CA THR A 19 -52.93 21.09 -4.97
C THR A 19 -52.06 22.33 -5.06
N THR A 20 -52.35 23.37 -4.27
CA THR A 20 -51.53 24.58 -4.21
C THR A 20 -50.15 24.28 -3.62
N ALA A 21 -50.07 23.51 -2.53
CA ALA A 21 -48.78 23.08 -1.98
C ALA A 21 -47.98 22.25 -2.99
N ALA A 22 -48.62 21.31 -3.69
CA ALA A 22 -47.98 20.51 -4.72
C ALA A 22 -47.47 21.38 -5.90
N ALA A 23 -48.28 22.31 -6.40
CA ALA A 23 -47.90 23.22 -7.49
C ALA A 23 -46.78 24.21 -7.11
N LEU A 24 -46.68 24.58 -5.83
CA LEU A 24 -45.60 25.39 -5.27
C LEU A 24 -44.32 24.59 -4.97
N GLY A 25 -44.26 23.31 -5.35
CA GLY A 25 -43.06 22.48 -5.21
C GLY A 25 -42.89 21.81 -3.84
N PHE A 26 -43.92 21.84 -2.98
CA PHE A 26 -43.92 21.08 -1.72
C PHE A 26 -44.32 19.61 -1.90
N ALA A 27 -44.66 19.19 -3.12
CA ALA A 27 -44.70 17.78 -3.45
C ALA A 27 -43.27 17.23 -3.49
N PRO A 28 -42.99 16.08 -2.85
CA PRO A 28 -41.65 15.49 -2.89
C PRO A 28 -41.25 15.21 -4.34
N ALA A 29 -40.02 15.61 -4.70
CA ALA A 29 -39.46 15.25 -5.99
C ALA A 29 -39.41 13.72 -6.14
N THR A 30 -39.69 13.21 -7.34
CA THR A 30 -39.45 11.81 -7.65
C THR A 30 -37.96 11.53 -7.53
N ALA A 31 -37.55 10.80 -6.50
CA ALA A 31 -36.19 10.32 -6.36
C ALA A 31 -35.95 9.24 -7.42
N LEU A 32 -35.21 9.58 -8.48
CA LEU A 32 -34.70 8.59 -9.42
C LEU A 32 -33.61 7.80 -8.70
N ALA A 33 -33.85 6.51 -8.49
CA ALA A 33 -32.83 5.61 -7.98
C ALA A 33 -31.81 5.35 -9.10
N GLU A 34 -30.74 6.14 -9.15
CA GLU A 34 -29.59 5.89 -10.00
C GLU A 34 -28.44 5.33 -9.16
N THR A 35 -27.79 4.28 -9.65
CA THR A 35 -26.54 3.80 -9.07
C THR A 35 -25.41 4.75 -9.43
N ARG A 36 -24.46 4.99 -8.52
CA ARG A 36 -23.23 5.70 -8.90
C ARG A 36 -22.56 5.03 -10.10
N GLN A 37 -21.91 5.84 -10.94
CA GLN A 37 -21.11 5.35 -12.05
C GLN A 37 -20.01 4.40 -11.56
N TYR A 38 -19.66 3.40 -12.38
CA TYR A 38 -18.64 2.42 -12.02
C TYR A 38 -17.27 3.11 -11.96
N LYS A 39 -16.70 3.22 -10.75
CA LYS A 39 -15.52 4.05 -10.47
C LYS A 39 -14.24 3.66 -11.23
N LEU A 40 -14.19 2.46 -11.82
CA LEU A 40 -12.99 1.92 -12.47
C LEU A 40 -12.97 2.06 -14.00
N LEU A 41 -14.04 2.60 -14.62
CA LEU A 41 -14.23 2.62 -16.08
C LEU A 41 -13.06 3.18 -16.90
N ARG A 42 -12.30 4.12 -16.34
CA ARG A 42 -11.17 4.79 -17.01
C ARG A 42 -9.92 4.80 -16.12
N THR A 43 -9.62 3.64 -15.55
CA THR A 43 -8.43 3.46 -14.72
C THR A 43 -7.41 2.62 -15.43
N ARG A 44 -6.15 2.76 -15.03
CA ARG A 44 -5.12 1.82 -15.45
C ARG A 44 -5.17 0.59 -14.55
N GLU A 45 -5.53 -0.54 -15.14
CA GLU A 45 -5.44 -1.85 -14.51
C GLU A 45 -4.00 -2.40 -14.61
N THR A 46 -3.49 -3.01 -13.55
CA THR A 46 -2.18 -3.66 -13.52
C THR A 46 -2.21 -4.90 -12.65
N ARG A 47 -1.73 -6.02 -13.19
CA ARG A 47 -1.63 -7.30 -12.48
C ARG A 47 -0.47 -7.30 -11.50
N ASN A 48 -0.68 -7.85 -10.31
CA ASN A 48 0.37 -8.06 -9.30
C ASN A 48 0.04 -9.28 -8.41
N THR A 49 0.89 -9.59 -7.44
CA THR A 49 0.71 -10.69 -6.48
C THR A 49 0.62 -10.13 -5.06
N CYS A 50 -0.19 -10.77 -4.21
CA CYS A 50 -0.35 -10.40 -2.81
C CYS A 50 0.98 -10.47 -2.03
N THR A 51 1.30 -9.41 -1.27
CA THR A 51 2.58 -9.24 -0.57
C THR A 51 2.66 -9.90 0.82
N TYR A 52 1.62 -10.64 1.24
CA TYR A 52 1.54 -11.15 2.61
C TYR A 52 2.08 -12.58 2.77
N CYS A 53 1.28 -13.58 2.44
CA CYS A 53 1.59 -14.98 2.70
C CYS A 53 1.91 -15.75 1.40
N SER A 54 2.47 -16.94 1.52
CA SER A 54 2.95 -17.77 0.40
C SER A 54 1.87 -18.39 -0.50
N VAL A 55 0.58 -18.12 -0.27
CA VAL A 55 -0.49 -18.56 -1.19
C VAL A 55 -0.31 -17.94 -2.58
N GLY A 56 0.25 -16.73 -2.66
CA GLY A 56 0.55 -16.07 -3.94
C GLY A 56 -0.71 -15.68 -4.71
N CYS A 57 -1.73 -15.12 -4.05
CA CYS A 57 -2.96 -14.68 -4.71
C CYS A 57 -2.68 -13.61 -5.79
N GLY A 58 -3.27 -13.78 -6.98
CA GLY A 58 -3.24 -12.78 -8.04
C GLY A 58 -4.15 -11.59 -7.73
N LEU A 59 -3.72 -10.40 -8.15
CA LEU A 59 -4.36 -9.11 -7.90
C LEU A 59 -4.58 -8.34 -9.20
N LEU A 60 -5.68 -7.61 -9.26
CA LEU A 60 -5.88 -6.49 -10.17
C LEU A 60 -5.83 -5.19 -9.37
N MET A 61 -4.85 -4.34 -9.69
CA MET A 61 -4.68 -3.02 -9.07
C MET A 61 -5.11 -1.93 -10.04
N TYR A 62 -5.90 -0.99 -9.55
CA TYR A 62 -6.43 0.12 -10.35
C TYR A 62 -5.84 1.44 -9.89
N SER A 63 -5.19 2.13 -10.82
CA SER A 63 -4.57 3.43 -10.60
C SER A 63 -5.33 4.55 -11.32
N LEU A 64 -5.38 5.72 -10.68
CA LEU A 64 -5.69 6.98 -11.34
C LEU A 64 -4.56 7.31 -12.32
N GLY A 65 -4.92 7.84 -13.49
CA GLY A 65 -3.99 8.11 -14.59
C GLY A 65 -3.94 6.95 -15.60
N ASP A 66 -3.80 7.31 -16.88
CA ASP A 66 -3.76 6.38 -18.02
C ASP A 66 -2.33 5.88 -18.35
N GLY A 67 -1.34 6.29 -17.56
CA GLY A 67 0.07 6.00 -17.80
C GLY A 67 0.81 7.08 -18.58
N ALA A 68 0.15 8.18 -18.95
CA ALA A 68 0.82 9.34 -19.52
C ALA A 68 1.84 9.94 -18.54
N LYS A 69 2.96 10.43 -19.07
CA LYS A 69 4.08 10.96 -18.27
C LYS A 69 3.68 12.15 -17.38
N ASN A 70 2.67 12.92 -17.78
CA ASN A 70 2.13 14.06 -17.03
C ASN A 70 1.11 13.65 -15.95
N ALA A 71 0.71 12.38 -15.89
CA ALA A 71 -0.21 11.85 -14.88
C ALA A 71 0.57 10.97 -13.90
N LYS A 72 0.69 11.43 -12.65
CA LYS A 72 1.27 10.61 -11.57
C LYS A 72 0.27 9.53 -11.17
N ALA A 73 0.64 8.27 -11.37
CA ALA A 73 -0.18 7.15 -10.98
C ALA A 73 -0.41 7.10 -9.46
N SER A 74 -1.65 6.83 -9.05
CA SER A 74 -2.02 6.57 -7.66
C SER A 74 -3.03 5.44 -7.60
N ILE A 75 -2.64 4.31 -7.02
CA ILE A 75 -3.51 3.16 -6.80
C ILE A 75 -4.65 3.60 -5.88
N PHE A 76 -5.90 3.26 -6.16
CA PHE A 76 -7.02 3.59 -5.26
C PHE A 76 -8.02 2.45 -5.07
N HIS A 77 -7.81 1.33 -5.77
CA HIS A 77 -8.58 0.12 -5.60
C HIS A 77 -7.74 -1.09 -5.96
N ILE A 78 -7.95 -2.19 -5.23
CA ILE A 78 -7.33 -3.49 -5.48
C ILE A 78 -8.42 -4.54 -5.26
N GLU A 79 -8.50 -5.50 -6.18
CA GLU A 79 -9.32 -6.70 -6.04
C GLU A 79 -8.56 -7.94 -6.54
N GLY A 80 -9.14 -9.12 -6.40
CA GLY A 80 -8.50 -10.36 -6.80
C GLY A 80 -8.58 -10.58 -8.31
N ASP A 81 -7.53 -11.17 -8.88
CA ASP A 81 -7.53 -11.57 -10.29
C ASP A 81 -8.40 -12.83 -10.50
N PRO A 82 -9.51 -12.75 -11.26
CA PRO A 82 -10.40 -13.90 -11.51
C PRO A 82 -9.74 -14.99 -12.35
N ASP A 83 -8.74 -14.65 -13.18
CA ASP A 83 -8.04 -15.60 -14.04
C ASP A 83 -6.96 -16.38 -13.27
N HIS A 84 -6.57 -15.92 -12.08
CA HIS A 84 -5.50 -16.54 -11.31
C HIS A 84 -5.93 -17.90 -10.75
N PRO A 85 -5.21 -19.00 -11.05
CA PRO A 85 -5.71 -20.36 -10.82
C PRO A 85 -5.87 -20.72 -9.33
N VAL A 86 -5.11 -20.07 -8.46
CA VAL A 86 -5.10 -20.35 -7.01
C VAL A 86 -6.28 -19.70 -6.29
N ASN A 87 -6.49 -18.39 -6.49
CA ASN A 87 -7.48 -17.63 -5.73
C ASN A 87 -8.76 -17.33 -6.50
N ARG A 88 -8.76 -17.39 -7.84
CA ARG A 88 -9.95 -17.19 -8.68
C ARG A 88 -10.76 -15.94 -8.29
N GLY A 89 -10.07 -14.82 -8.08
CA GLY A 89 -10.67 -13.55 -7.66
C GLY A 89 -10.84 -13.38 -6.14
N ALA A 90 -10.70 -14.42 -5.32
CA ALA A 90 -10.85 -14.31 -3.88
C ALA A 90 -9.65 -13.58 -3.23
N LEU A 91 -9.93 -12.80 -2.18
CA LEU A 91 -8.92 -12.21 -1.28
C LEU A 91 -9.39 -12.30 0.17
N CYS A 92 -8.47 -12.70 1.06
CA CYS A 92 -8.68 -12.64 2.51
C CYS A 92 -8.57 -11.17 3.00
N PRO A 93 -8.94 -10.82 4.25
CA PRO A 93 -8.98 -9.42 4.71
C PRO A 93 -7.62 -8.71 4.60
N LYS A 94 -6.50 -9.45 4.70
CA LYS A 94 -5.16 -8.89 4.47
C LYS A 94 -5.01 -8.40 3.03
N GLY A 95 -5.29 -9.28 2.05
CA GLY A 95 -5.17 -8.96 0.62
C GLY A 95 -6.19 -7.90 0.17
N ALA A 96 -7.43 -7.99 0.65
CA ALA A 96 -8.48 -7.03 0.31
C ALA A 96 -8.19 -5.62 0.88
N GLY A 97 -7.45 -5.53 2.00
CA GLY A 97 -7.04 -4.27 2.63
C GLY A 97 -5.73 -3.65 2.10
N LEU A 98 -5.16 -4.15 0.99
CA LEU A 98 -3.86 -3.68 0.49
C LEU A 98 -3.80 -2.18 0.16
N VAL A 99 -4.94 -1.57 -0.19
CA VAL A 99 -5.02 -0.11 -0.45
C VAL A 99 -4.62 0.68 0.79
N ASP A 100 -5.04 0.24 1.98
CA ASP A 100 -4.74 0.91 3.24
C ASP A 100 -3.28 0.72 3.65
N PHE A 101 -2.67 -0.42 3.29
CA PHE A 101 -1.23 -0.62 3.45
C PHE A 101 -0.41 0.33 2.55
N ILE A 102 -0.81 0.47 1.28
CA ILE A 102 -0.13 1.35 0.33
C ILE A 102 -0.24 2.81 0.77
N HIS A 103 -1.41 3.25 1.24
CA HIS A 103 -1.67 4.64 1.65
C HIS A 103 -1.55 4.89 3.15
N SER A 104 -0.97 3.96 3.89
CA SER A 104 -0.83 4.10 5.34
C SER A 104 -0.13 5.42 5.70
N GLU A 105 -0.63 6.11 6.72
CA GLU A 105 -0.03 7.36 7.19
C GLU A 105 1.41 7.17 7.70
N SER A 106 1.75 5.95 8.11
CA SER A 106 3.09 5.57 8.60
C SER A 106 4.08 5.19 7.49
N ARG A 107 3.73 5.33 6.21
CA ARG A 107 4.66 5.09 5.09
C ARG A 107 5.87 6.02 5.21
N LEU A 108 7.07 5.45 5.24
CA LEU A 108 8.32 6.20 5.21
C LEU A 108 8.43 7.00 3.89
N LYS A 109 8.78 8.28 3.99
CA LYS A 109 8.84 9.22 2.84
C LYS A 109 10.25 9.68 2.51
N PHE A 110 11.13 9.76 3.51
CA PHE A 110 12.48 10.30 3.39
C PHE A 110 13.46 9.47 4.22
N PRO A 111 14.77 9.51 3.91
CA PRO A 111 15.80 9.04 4.81
C PRO A 111 15.82 9.84 6.11
N GLU A 112 15.96 9.14 7.23
CA GLU A 112 15.96 9.74 8.57
C GLU A 112 17.18 9.23 9.35
N TYR A 113 17.77 10.10 10.17
CA TYR A 113 18.92 9.80 11.02
C TYR A 113 18.60 10.13 12.48
N ARG A 114 19.04 9.24 13.37
CA ARG A 114 18.98 9.45 14.82
C ARG A 114 20.40 9.44 15.37
N ALA A 115 20.83 10.58 15.91
CA ALA A 115 22.16 10.70 16.50
C ALA A 115 22.30 9.91 17.81
N PRO A 116 23.51 9.44 18.16
CA PRO A 116 23.77 8.86 19.47
C PRO A 116 23.31 9.78 20.61
N GLY A 117 22.55 9.22 21.56
CA GLY A 117 21.97 9.99 22.67
C GLY A 117 20.75 10.85 22.33
N SER A 118 20.31 10.89 21.06
CA SER A 118 19.12 11.65 20.67
C SER A 118 17.82 10.86 20.88
N ASP A 119 16.73 11.59 21.13
CA ASP A 119 15.35 11.11 21.26
C ASP A 119 14.49 11.37 20.01
N LYS A 120 15.05 11.98 18.96
CA LYS A 120 14.32 12.40 17.75
C LYS A 120 15.01 11.96 16.46
N TRP A 121 14.21 11.85 15.41
CA TRP A 121 14.66 11.66 14.03
C TRP A 121 14.90 13.01 13.34
N GLN A 122 15.92 13.06 12.51
CA GLN A 122 16.22 14.17 11.63
C GLN A 122 16.18 13.69 10.18
N GLN A 123 15.39 14.34 9.34
CA GLN A 123 15.40 14.08 7.91
C GLN A 123 16.75 14.47 7.28
N ILE A 124 17.30 13.60 6.44
CA ILE A 124 18.55 13.81 5.69
C ILE A 124 18.35 13.50 4.21
N SER A 125 19.33 13.87 3.36
CA SER A 125 19.32 13.50 1.95
C SER A 125 19.73 12.03 1.75
N TRP A 126 19.42 11.49 0.56
CA TRP A 126 19.89 10.14 0.19
C TRP A 126 21.42 10.06 0.10
N ASP A 127 22.09 11.06 -0.48
CA ASP A 127 23.55 11.09 -0.59
C ASP A 127 24.21 11.11 0.78
N GLU A 128 23.68 11.94 1.70
CA GLU A 128 24.17 11.98 3.07
C GLU A 128 23.99 10.64 3.80
N ALA A 129 22.85 9.97 3.59
CA ALA A 129 22.61 8.64 4.15
C ALA A 129 23.62 7.61 3.61
N PHE A 130 23.85 7.59 2.31
CA PHE A 130 24.80 6.66 1.67
C PHE A 130 26.23 6.90 2.15
N ASP A 131 26.70 8.15 2.17
CA ASP A 131 28.07 8.48 2.58
C ASP A 131 28.34 8.10 4.05
N ARG A 132 27.39 8.42 4.95
CA ARG A 132 27.50 8.06 6.37
C ARG A 132 27.55 6.55 6.58
N ILE A 133 26.64 5.81 5.94
CA ILE A 133 26.58 4.34 6.05
C ILE A 133 27.86 3.72 5.49
N ALA A 134 28.29 4.13 4.29
CA ALA A 134 29.48 3.59 3.65
C ALA A 134 30.76 3.85 4.47
N LYS A 135 30.89 5.04 5.06
CA LYS A 135 32.02 5.38 5.95
C LYS A 135 32.07 4.45 7.15
N LEU A 136 30.97 4.30 7.89
CA LEU A 136 30.91 3.44 9.08
C LEU A 136 31.16 1.97 8.73
N MET A 137 30.59 1.49 7.62
CA MET A 137 30.84 0.13 7.13
C MET A 137 32.30 -0.11 6.80
N LYS A 138 32.95 0.85 6.12
CA LYS A 138 34.36 0.74 5.74
C LYS A 138 35.26 0.75 6.98
N GLU A 139 35.00 1.66 7.93
CA GLU A 139 35.75 1.75 9.19
C GLU A 139 35.69 0.44 9.98
N ASP A 140 34.49 -0.14 10.17
CA ASP A 140 34.33 -1.40 10.89
C ASP A 140 34.94 -2.59 10.12
N ARG A 141 34.74 -2.65 8.80
CA ARG A 141 35.26 -3.74 7.98
C ARG A 141 36.78 -3.74 7.95
N ASP A 142 37.42 -2.60 7.72
CA ASP A 142 38.88 -2.52 7.66
C ASP A 142 39.53 -2.89 9.00
N ALA A 143 38.88 -2.55 10.12
CA ALA A 143 39.34 -2.90 11.46
C ALA A 143 39.17 -4.40 11.79
N ASN A 144 38.11 -5.05 11.29
CA ASN A 144 37.67 -6.36 11.76
C ASN A 144 37.63 -7.47 10.70
N PHE A 145 38.13 -7.20 9.47
CA PHE A 145 38.15 -8.21 8.40
C PHE A 145 39.17 -9.31 8.67
N ILE A 146 38.73 -10.56 8.56
CA ILE A 146 39.55 -11.75 8.78
C ILE A 146 39.93 -12.33 7.42
N ALA A 147 41.15 -12.04 6.97
CA ALA A 147 41.69 -12.59 5.72
C ALA A 147 42.02 -14.09 5.86
N GLN A 148 42.68 -14.48 6.95
CA GLN A 148 43.05 -15.86 7.27
C GLN A 148 42.58 -16.24 8.68
N ASN A 149 42.26 -17.52 8.89
CA ASN A 149 41.97 -18.06 10.22
C ASN A 149 43.27 -18.46 10.97
N ASP A 150 43.13 -18.95 12.21
CA ASP A 150 44.27 -19.37 13.05
C ASP A 150 45.11 -20.50 12.44
N ALA A 151 44.53 -21.27 11.50
CA ALA A 151 45.22 -22.33 10.76
C ALA A 151 45.90 -21.81 9.46
N GLY A 152 45.92 -20.50 9.22
CA GLY A 152 46.50 -19.88 8.02
C GLY A 152 45.66 -20.05 6.74
N THR A 153 44.45 -20.61 6.83
CA THR A 153 43.57 -20.78 5.68
C THR A 153 42.88 -19.47 5.35
N THR A 154 42.90 -19.05 4.07
CA THR A 154 42.15 -17.88 3.60
C THR A 154 40.64 -18.09 3.78
N VAL A 155 40.00 -17.18 4.51
CA VAL A 155 38.56 -17.22 4.81
C VAL A 155 37.80 -15.96 4.39
N ASN A 156 38.49 -14.82 4.23
CA ASN A 156 37.94 -13.55 3.72
C ASN A 156 36.54 -13.19 4.28
N ARG A 157 36.41 -13.16 5.61
CA ARG A 157 35.12 -12.99 6.30
C ARG A 157 35.08 -11.76 7.20
N TRP A 158 33.90 -11.17 7.33
CA TRP A 158 33.58 -10.04 8.19
C TRP A 158 32.41 -10.43 9.11
N LEU A 159 32.63 -10.32 10.42
CA LEU A 159 31.73 -10.90 11.44
C LEU A 159 31.15 -9.88 12.43
N THR A 160 31.66 -8.64 12.46
CA THR A 160 31.24 -7.59 13.40
C THR A 160 30.02 -6.80 12.90
N THR A 161 29.69 -6.92 11.61
CA THR A 161 28.45 -6.39 11.01
C THR A 161 27.66 -7.54 10.38
N GLY A 162 26.36 -7.60 10.66
CA GLY A 162 25.43 -8.59 10.11
C GLY A 162 24.24 -7.95 9.41
N MET A 163 23.43 -8.76 8.72
CA MET A 163 22.25 -8.30 7.99
C MET A 163 21.05 -9.24 8.16
N LEU A 164 19.89 -8.67 8.46
CA LEU A 164 18.60 -9.35 8.36
C LEU A 164 17.95 -9.03 7.01
N CYS A 165 17.65 -10.07 6.24
CA CYS A 165 17.22 -9.97 4.86
C CYS A 165 15.70 -10.12 4.73
N ALA A 166 15.11 -9.44 3.74
CA ALA A 166 13.65 -9.36 3.60
C ALA A 166 13.08 -10.47 2.71
N SER A 167 12.46 -11.50 3.31
CA SER A 167 11.68 -12.50 2.57
C SER A 167 10.43 -11.93 1.87
N ALA A 168 10.03 -10.72 2.26
CA ALA A 168 8.89 -9.99 1.69
C ALA A 168 9.28 -9.10 0.49
N SER A 169 10.52 -9.17 0.00
CA SER A 169 10.99 -8.50 -1.21
C SER A 169 11.08 -9.46 -2.38
N SER A 170 11.35 -8.96 -3.59
CA SER A 170 11.45 -9.81 -4.77
C SER A 170 12.72 -10.69 -4.74
N ASN A 171 12.73 -11.74 -5.56
CA ASN A 171 13.89 -12.60 -5.72
C ASN A 171 15.10 -11.84 -6.27
N GLU A 172 14.88 -10.85 -7.14
CA GLU A 172 15.92 -10.00 -7.71
C GLU A 172 16.56 -9.14 -6.61
N THR A 173 15.77 -8.58 -5.70
CA THR A 173 16.29 -7.90 -4.50
C THR A 173 17.10 -8.88 -3.65
N GLY A 174 16.58 -10.08 -3.40
CA GLY A 174 17.31 -11.13 -2.66
C GLY A 174 18.66 -11.47 -3.30
N TYR A 175 18.71 -11.57 -4.63
CA TYR A 175 19.94 -11.81 -5.37
C TYR A 175 20.95 -10.66 -5.25
N LEU A 176 20.49 -9.41 -5.33
CA LEU A 176 21.34 -8.24 -5.09
C LEU A 176 21.86 -8.21 -3.65
N THR A 177 21.01 -8.51 -2.66
CA THR A 177 21.39 -8.59 -1.24
C THR A 177 22.44 -9.68 -1.01
N GLN A 178 22.30 -10.85 -1.65
CA GLN A 178 23.30 -11.90 -1.57
C GLN A 178 24.64 -11.44 -2.14
N LYS A 179 24.66 -10.80 -3.32
CA LYS A 179 25.91 -10.28 -3.89
C LYS A 179 26.54 -9.21 -3.00
N PHE A 180 25.73 -8.27 -2.48
CA PHE A 180 26.17 -7.21 -1.59
C PHE A 180 26.83 -7.76 -0.33
N THR A 181 26.12 -8.61 0.41
CA THR A 181 26.60 -9.18 1.68
C THR A 181 27.85 -10.03 1.50
N ARG A 182 27.85 -10.96 0.53
CA ARG A 182 28.95 -11.91 0.35
C ARG A 182 30.19 -11.27 -0.27
N ALA A 183 30.04 -10.28 -1.14
CA ALA A 183 31.19 -9.52 -1.65
C ALA A 183 31.91 -8.74 -0.53
N LEU A 184 31.17 -8.32 0.51
CA LEU A 184 31.75 -7.70 1.71
C LEU A 184 32.34 -8.72 2.69
N GLY A 185 32.13 -10.02 2.48
CA GLY A 185 32.60 -11.10 3.36
C GLY A 185 31.68 -11.41 4.54
N MET A 186 30.44 -10.89 4.56
CA MET A 186 29.53 -11.11 5.69
C MET A 186 29.10 -12.58 5.79
N LEU A 187 29.13 -13.14 7.00
CA LEU A 187 28.58 -14.47 7.30
C LEU A 187 27.33 -14.44 8.17
N ALA A 188 27.18 -13.43 9.05
CA ALA A 188 25.99 -13.22 9.87
C ALA A 188 24.85 -12.62 9.01
N VAL A 189 24.22 -13.46 8.19
CA VAL A 189 23.20 -13.06 7.22
C VAL A 189 22.07 -14.07 7.24
N ASP A 190 20.90 -13.64 7.71
CA ASP A 190 19.70 -14.49 7.85
C ASP A 190 18.44 -13.77 7.37
N ASN A 191 17.35 -14.51 7.19
CA ASN A 191 16.02 -14.01 6.91
C ASN A 191 14.98 -14.74 7.78
N GLN A 192 13.70 -14.45 7.56
CA GLN A 192 12.56 -15.06 8.27
C GLN A 192 12.45 -16.59 8.12
N ALA A 193 13.26 -17.24 7.28
CA ALA A 193 13.32 -18.70 7.25
C ALA A 193 13.94 -19.28 8.54
N ARG A 194 14.76 -18.49 9.25
CA ARG A 194 15.44 -18.88 10.48
C ARG A 194 14.88 -18.17 11.72
N VAL A 195 14.48 -16.91 11.59
CA VAL A 195 14.01 -16.03 12.69
C VAL A 195 12.55 -16.29 13.04
#